data_AF-A0A4Q6ATW3-F1
#
_entry.id   AF-A0A4Q6ATW3-F1
#
_cell.length_a   1.000
_cell.length_b   1.000
_cell.length_c   1.000
_cell.angle_alpha   90.00
_cell.angle_beta   90.00
_cell.angle_gamma   90.00
#
_symmetry.space_group_name_H-M   'P 1'
#
loop_
_entity.id
_entity.type
_entity.pdbx_description
1 polymer ?
#
loop_
_entity_poly.entity_id
_entity_poly.type
_entity_poly.pdbx_seq_one_letter_code
_entity_poly.pdbx_strand_id
1 'polypeptide(L)'
;MDHSLVFVASLAFIFTAVNQVLCLPAGIRNILRDELSTPVLVSVHLFSFLMYVGWSIYGVLLKDPAIVFGCGLGVLSSGILLGYTFWLRLGRH
;
A
#
# COMPACT_ATOMS: atom_id res chain seq x y z
N MET A 1 14.51 16.88 19.31
CA MET A 1 13.80 15.80 18.58
C MET A 1 13.57 14.71 19.59
N ASP A 2 12.32 14.44 19.98
CA ASP A 2 12.05 13.51 21.07
C ASP A 2 12.42 12.08 20.68
N HIS A 3 13.26 11.43 21.49
CA HIS A 3 13.76 10.09 21.23
C HIS A 3 12.64 9.03 21.08
N SER A 4 11.51 9.25 21.75
CA SER A 4 10.30 8.42 21.63
C SER A 4 9.69 8.47 20.22
N LEU A 5 9.68 9.64 19.59
CA LEU A 5 9.08 9.87 18.27
C LEU A 5 9.89 9.18 17.17
N VAL A 6 11.21 9.22 17.27
CA VAL A 6 12.13 8.51 16.37
C VAL A 6 11.99 7.00 16.49
N PHE A 7 11.82 6.50 17.72
CA PHE A 7 11.64 5.08 17.99
C PHE A 7 10.34 4.56 17.37
N VAL A 8 9.22 5.27 17.59
CA VAL A 8 7.92 4.90 17.00
C VAL A 8 7.96 4.97 15.47
N ALA A 9 8.57 6.00 14.90
CA ALA A 9 8.72 6.14 13.45
C ALA A 9 9.51 4.98 12.83
N SER A 10 10.61 4.59 13.48
CA SER A 10 11.45 3.46 13.05
C SER A 10 10.67 2.14 13.10
N LEU A 11 9.91 1.93 14.17
CA LEU A 11 9.10 0.74 14.34
C LEU A 11 7.99 0.65 13.29
N ALA A 12 7.28 1.76 13.07
CA ALA A 12 6.23 1.86 12.05
C ALA A 12 6.78 1.60 10.64
N PHE A 13 7.97 2.13 10.33
CA PHE A 13 8.64 1.86 9.06
C PHE A 13 8.97 0.38 8.89
N ILE A 14 9.57 -0.26 9.91
CA ILE A 14 9.95 -1.68 9.86
C ILE A 14 8.72 -2.57 9.68
N PHE A 15 7.67 -2.37 10.49
CA PHE A 15 6.45 -3.17 10.36
C PHE A 15 5.76 -2.95 9.01
N THR A 16 5.76 -1.72 8.51
CA THR A 16 5.21 -1.44 7.19
C THR A 16 6.02 -2.15 6.10
N ALA A 17 7.34 -2.06 6.13
CA ALA A 17 8.22 -2.73 5.17
C ALA A 17 8.03 -4.26 5.19
N VAL A 18 7.98 -4.87 6.38
CA VAL A 18 7.71 -6.31 6.54
C VAL A 18 6.34 -6.66 5.96
N ASN A 19 5.31 -5.88 6.27
CA ASN A 19 3.98 -6.10 5.74
C ASN A 19 3.99 -6.03 4.20
N GLN A 20 4.70 -5.08 3.59
CA GLN A 20 4.80 -5.01 2.13
C GLN A 20 5.53 -6.22 1.53
N VAL A 21 6.65 -6.64 2.11
CA VAL A 21 7.43 -7.78 1.62
C VAL A 21 6.61 -9.07 1.67
N LEU A 22 5.73 -9.23 2.66
CA LEU A 22 4.88 -10.42 2.79
C LEU A 22 3.58 -10.32 1.98
N CYS A 23 2.91 -9.16 2.01
CA CYS A 23 1.60 -8.97 1.38
C CYS A 23 1.67 -8.74 -0.13
N LEU A 24 2.74 -8.14 -0.67
CA LEU A 24 2.86 -7.95 -2.12
C LEU A 24 2.91 -9.29 -2.87
N PRO A 25 3.80 -10.25 -2.53
CA PRO A 25 3.85 -11.54 -3.21
C PRO A 25 2.58 -12.36 -2.99
N ALA A 26 1.98 -12.30 -1.79
CA ALA A 26 0.73 -12.97 -1.50
C ALA A 26 -0.44 -12.39 -2.33
N GLY A 27 -0.53 -11.06 -2.44
CA GLY A 27 -1.54 -10.37 -3.25
C GLY A 27 -1.38 -10.68 -4.73
N ILE A 28 -0.16 -10.65 -5.26
CA ILE A 28 0.13 -11.03 -6.66
C ILE A 28 -0.21 -12.51 -6.90
N ARG A 29 0.18 -13.40 -5.97
CA ARG A 29 -0.14 -14.84 -6.07
C ARG A 29 -1.64 -15.08 -6.06
N ASN A 30 -2.41 -14.34 -5.27
CA ASN A 30 -3.86 -14.45 -5.26
C ASN A 30 -4.46 -13.96 -6.59
N ILE A 31 -4.02 -12.81 -7.10
CA ILE A 31 -4.44 -12.29 -8.41
C ILE A 31 -4.10 -13.26 -9.56
N LEU A 32 -2.99 -13.98 -9.46
CA LEU A 32 -2.56 -14.97 -10.46
C LEU A 32 -3.29 -16.32 -10.35
N ARG A 33 -3.56 -16.79 -9.12
CA ARG A 33 -4.24 -18.07 -8.88
C ARG A 33 -5.73 -17.99 -9.14
N ASP A 34 -6.33 -16.90 -8.69
CA ASP A 34 -7.72 -16.62 -8.92
C ASP A 34 -7.81 -15.77 -10.19
N GLU A 35 -8.35 -16.31 -11.28
CA GLU A 35 -8.79 -15.50 -12.44
C GLU A 35 -9.79 -14.38 -12.07
N LEU A 36 -10.17 -14.30 -10.80
CA LEU A 36 -10.96 -13.27 -10.16
C LEU A 36 -10.15 -11.97 -10.00
N SER A 37 -9.89 -11.30 -11.11
CA SER A 37 -9.97 -9.83 -11.17
C SER A 37 -11.42 -9.38 -10.97
N THR A 38 -12.09 -9.90 -9.93
CA THR A 38 -13.47 -9.55 -9.65
C THR A 38 -13.56 -8.06 -9.38
N PRO A 39 -14.65 -7.41 -9.81
CA PRO A 39 -14.86 -5.99 -9.52
C PRO A 39 -14.65 -5.65 -8.04
N VAL A 40 -15.02 -6.57 -7.14
CA VAL A 40 -14.83 -6.45 -5.69
C VAL A 40 -13.35 -6.32 -5.31
N LEU A 41 -12.47 -7.20 -5.82
CA LEU A 41 -11.04 -7.15 -5.50
C LEU A 41 -10.40 -5.86 -6.02
N VAL A 42 -10.79 -5.41 -7.21
CA VAL A 42 -10.33 -4.13 -7.78
C VAL A 42 -10.75 -2.96 -6.90
N SER A 43 -12.01 -2.93 -6.45
CA SER A 43 -12.51 -1.89 -5.54
C SER A 43 -11.76 -1.88 -4.21
N VAL A 44 -11.42 -3.04 -3.65
CA VAL A 44 -10.63 -3.14 -2.40
C VAL A 44 -9.22 -2.59 -2.59
N HIS A 45 -8.54 -2.94 -3.69
CA HIS A 45 -7.22 -2.39 -3.99
C HIS A 45 -7.26 -0.86 -4.24
N LEU A 46 -8.28 -0.38 -4.97
CA LEU A 46 -8.47 1.04 -5.22
C LEU A 46 -8.74 1.82 -3.93
N PHE A 47 -9.63 1.31 -3.07
CA PHE A 47 -9.93 1.94 -1.79
C PHE A 47 -8.69 1.99 -0.89
N SER A 48 -7.93 0.90 -0.82
CA SER A 48 -6.68 0.85 -0.06
C SER A 48 -5.66 1.86 -0.56
N PHE A 49 -5.51 1.98 -1.88
CA PHE A 49 -4.64 2.99 -2.49
C PHE A 49 -5.06 4.41 -2.13
N LEU A 50 -6.35 4.74 -2.26
CA LEU A 50 -6.88 6.07 -1.91
C LEU A 50 -6.70 6.38 -0.42
N MET A 51 -6.88 5.39 0.46
CA MET A 51 -6.64 5.54 1.89
C MET A 51 -5.18 5.86 2.19
N TYR A 52 -4.23 5.15 1.57
CA TYR A 52 -2.80 5.44 1.76
C TYR A 52 -2.40 6.81 1.19
N VAL A 53 -2.99 7.22 0.06
CA VAL A 53 -2.77 8.57 -0.50
C VAL A 53 -3.30 9.62 0.46
N GLY A 54 -4.52 9.46 0.97
CA GLY A 54 -5.13 10.39 1.92
C GLY A 54 -4.31 10.53 3.21
N TRP A 55 -3.86 9.41 3.78
CA TRP A 55 -2.99 9.42 4.95
C TRP A 55 -1.61 10.01 4.69
N SER A 56 -1.04 9.78 3.51
CA SER A 56 0.23 10.40 3.13
C SER A 56 0.10 11.91 3.03
N ILE A 57 -0.97 12.42 2.41
CA ILE A 57 -1.27 13.87 2.35
C ILE A 57 -1.47 14.43 3.76
N TYR A 58 -2.23 13.73 4.61
CA TYR A 58 -2.44 14.12 6.01
C TYR A 58 -1.12 14.19 6.78
N GLY A 59 -0.22 13.22 6.60
CA GLY A 59 1.13 13.23 7.19
C GLY A 59 1.95 14.44 6.74
N VAL A 60 1.87 14.82 5.46
CA VAL A 60 2.53 16.03 4.94
C VAL A 60 1.98 17.29 5.61
N LEU A 61 0.65 17.39 5.78
CA LEU A 61 0.01 18.52 6.46
C LEU A 61 0.44 18.64 7.93
N LEU A 62 0.59 17.51 8.62
CA LEU A 62 1.08 17.46 10.00
C LEU A 62 2.60 17.66 10.12
N LYS A 63 3.34 17.70 9.00
CA LYS A 63 4.81 17.67 8.96
C LYS A 63 5.38 16.48 9.74
N ASP A 64 4.64 15.35 9.75
CA ASP A 64 5.05 14.13 10.44
C ASP A 64 5.71 13.17 9.42
N PRO A 65 7.05 13.09 9.40
CA PRO A 65 7.75 12.21 8.47
C PRO A 65 7.41 10.73 8.70
N ALA A 66 7.04 10.31 9.91
CA ALA A 66 6.72 8.92 10.20
C ALA A 66 5.49 8.45 9.42
N ILE A 67 4.45 9.27 9.41
CA ILE A 67 3.22 9.02 8.65
C ILE A 67 3.51 9.06 7.16
N VAL A 68 4.27 10.05 6.70
CA VAL A 68 4.61 10.18 5.27
C VAL A 68 5.40 8.97 4.76
N PHE A 69 6.41 8.51 5.50
CA PHE A 69 7.22 7.36 5.08
C PHE A 69 6.45 6.04 5.19
N GLY A 70 5.71 5.83 6.28
CA GLY A 70 4.90 4.62 6.46
C GLY A 70 3.81 4.51 5.40
N CYS A 71 2.98 5.56 5.28
CA CYS A 71 1.87 5.56 4.32
C CYS A 71 2.36 5.65 2.87
N GLY A 72 3.49 6.31 2.60
CA GLY A 72 4.09 6.38 1.27
C GLY A 72 4.50 5.01 0.72
N LEU A 73 5.06 4.13 1.56
CA LEU A 73 5.29 2.73 1.18
C LEU A 73 3.97 2.00 0.87
N GLY A 74 2.92 2.31 1.63
CA GLY A 74 1.54 1.89 1.38
C GLY A 74 1.03 2.27 -0.01
N VAL A 75 1.25 3.53 -0.41
CA VAL A 75 0.87 4.04 -1.73
C VAL A 75 1.59 3.26 -2.84
N LEU A 76 2.90 3.03 -2.69
CA LEU A 76 3.67 2.32 -3.70
C LEU A 76 3.19 0.88 -3.87
N SER A 77 3.00 0.14 -2.78
CA SER A 77 2.62 -1.27 -2.88
C SER A 77 1.20 -1.47 -3.41
N SER A 78 0.24 -0.70 -2.88
CA SER A 78 -1.15 -0.76 -3.31
C SER A 78 -1.31 -0.26 -4.74
N GLY A 79 -0.50 0.72 -5.16
CA GLY A 79 -0.40 1.18 -6.54
C GLY A 79 0.13 0.10 -7.48
N ILE A 80 1.17 -0.64 -7.09
CA ILE A 80 1.69 -1.78 -7.87
C ILE A 80 0.61 -2.86 -8.02
N LEU A 81 -0.04 -3.26 -6.93
CA LEU A 81 -1.13 -4.25 -6.94
C LEU A 81 -2.31 -3.81 -7.82
N LEU A 82 -2.73 -2.56 -7.68
CA LEU A 82 -3.80 -1.97 -8.47
C LEU A 82 -3.42 -1.92 -9.96
N GLY A 83 -2.22 -1.45 -10.29
CA GLY A 83 -1.69 -1.42 -11.65
C GLY A 83 -1.61 -2.81 -12.27
N TYR A 84 -1.14 -3.80 -11.53
CA TYR A 84 -1.09 -5.19 -11.96
C TYR A 84 -2.49 -5.76 -12.22
N THR A 85 -3.45 -5.44 -11.34
CA THR A 85 -4.85 -5.84 -11.50
C THR A 85 -5.48 -5.21 -12.75
N PHE A 86 -5.24 -3.93 -13.02
CA PHE A 86 -5.71 -3.26 -14.24
C PHE A 86 -5.07 -3.80 -15.52
N TRP A 87 -3.75 -4.05 -15.49
CA TRP A 87 -3.04 -4.60 -16.63
C TRP A 87 -3.58 -5.97 -17.05
N LEU A 88 -3.79 -6.88 -16.08
CA LEU A 88 -4.41 -8.18 -16.35
C LEU A 88 -5.84 -8.06 -16.90
N ARG A 89 -6.62 -7.09 -16.43
CA ARG A 89 -7.99 -6.87 -16.90
C ARG A 89 -8.04 -6.30 -18.32
N LEU A 90 -7.14 -5.38 -18.66
CA LEU A 90 -7.05 -4.75 -19.99
C LEU A 90 -6.42 -5.69 -21.03
N GLY A 91 -5.49 -6.54 -20.64
CA GLY A 91 -4.79 -7.48 -21.53
C GLY A 91 -5.55 -8.78 -21.84
N ARG A 92 -6.72 -9.02 -21.24
CA ARG A 92 -7.63 -10.14 -21.57
C ARG A 92 -8.62 -9.80 -22.71
N HIS A 93 -8.32 -8.79 -23.52
CA HIS A 93 -9.04 -8.48 -24.76
C HIS A 93 -8.33 -9.06 -25.99
#